data_AF-A0A165NU67-F1
#
_entry.id   AF-A0A165NU67-F1
#
_cell.length_a   1.000
_cell.length_b   1.000
_cell.length_c   1.000
_cell.angle_alpha   90.00
_cell.angle_beta   90.00
_cell.angle_gamma   90.00
#
_symmetry.space_group_name_H-M   'P 1'
#
loop_
_entity.id
_entity.type
_entity.pdbx_description
1 polymer ?
#
loop_
_entity_poly.entity_id
_entity_poly.type
_entity_poly.pdbx_seq_one_letter_code
_entity_poly.pdbx_strand_id
1 'polypeptide(L)'
;MVAIKSLLAIALAVVPAFSQYISNIQVYYGTKPNQQPPNAVKEVTGQSDDINFQFGGDYVWLVPVKTSDRGAAATGWDLDITSKAIPWAQDLAAGAGGDYRYIFASYGGGTPVTELGLYRTGSGISTPPPGYDAMTGDINKGRGKTYLYLVWKIAKTEDAAIKAAVSAAESSQKYISDTVKI
;
A
#
# COMPACT_ATOMS: atom_id res chain seq x y z
N MET A 1 36.50 42.71 10.66
CA MET A 1 36.85 41.89 9.48
C MET A 1 36.18 40.54 9.66
N VAL A 2 35.26 40.21 8.75
CA VAL A 2 34.51 38.96 8.52
C VAL A 2 33.83 38.29 9.73
N ALA A 3 32.56 38.63 9.94
CA ALA A 3 31.62 37.76 10.64
C ALA A 3 31.30 36.55 9.74
N ILE A 4 31.82 35.37 10.06
CA ILE A 4 31.39 34.11 9.45
C ILE A 4 30.03 33.77 10.08
N LYS A 5 28.96 34.40 9.59
CA LYS A 5 27.61 33.84 9.72
C LYS A 5 27.54 32.68 8.75
N SER A 6 27.84 31.48 9.23
CA SER A 6 27.62 30.24 8.49
C SER A 6 26.16 30.17 8.05
N LEU A 7 25.96 30.40 6.76
CA LEU A 7 24.74 30.06 6.03
C LEU A 7 24.67 28.54 5.99
N LEU A 8 24.09 27.91 7.02
CA LEU A 8 23.70 26.51 6.93
C LEU A 8 22.38 26.33 7.67
N ALA A 9 21.35 26.97 7.15
CA ALA A 9 19.99 26.70 7.52
C ALA A 9 19.19 26.48 6.24
N ILE A 10 18.73 25.23 6.11
CA ILE A 10 17.52 24.84 5.38
C ILE A 10 17.72 24.64 3.88
N ALA A 11 18.50 23.60 3.53
CA ALA A 11 18.05 22.70 2.47
C ALA A 11 17.01 21.75 3.09
N LEU A 12 15.81 22.27 3.39
CA LEU A 12 14.65 21.39 3.49
C LEU A 12 14.49 20.88 2.06
N ALA A 13 15.00 19.68 1.79
CA ALA A 13 14.69 19.00 0.56
C ALA A 13 13.17 18.92 0.50
N VAL A 14 12.55 19.83 -0.25
CA VAL A 14 11.22 19.64 -0.78
C VAL A 14 11.40 18.50 -1.77
N VAL A 15 11.43 17.28 -1.23
CA VAL A 15 11.24 16.08 -2.03
C VAL A 15 9.89 16.36 -2.69
N PRO A 16 9.83 16.54 -4.03
CA PRO A 16 8.55 16.73 -4.67
C PRO A 16 7.67 15.58 -4.20
N ALA A 17 6.49 15.91 -3.67
CA ALA A 17 5.56 14.92 -3.15
C ALA A 17 5.03 14.12 -4.35
N PHE A 18 5.86 13.19 -4.84
CA PHE A 18 5.37 12.05 -5.60
C PHE A 18 4.27 11.43 -4.75
N SER A 19 3.18 11.05 -5.40
CA SER A 19 1.99 10.53 -4.74
C SER A 19 2.35 9.25 -3.95
N GLN A 20 2.75 9.44 -2.70
CA GLN A 20 3.44 8.44 -1.88
C GLN A 20 2.48 7.48 -1.21
N TYR A 21 1.23 7.89 -1.02
CA TYR A 21 0.21 7.13 -0.34
C TYR A 21 -0.84 6.58 -1.30
N ILE A 22 -1.61 5.62 -0.83
CA ILE A 22 -2.76 5.06 -1.51
C ILE A 22 -4.00 5.50 -0.74
N SER A 23 -4.93 6.16 -1.42
CA SER A 23 -6.20 6.63 -0.83
C SER A 23 -7.35 5.65 -1.03
N ASN A 24 -7.32 4.89 -2.13
CA ASN A 24 -8.38 3.94 -2.47
C ASN A 24 -7.90 2.89 -3.49
N ILE A 25 -8.79 1.97 -3.87
CA ILE A 25 -8.63 1.02 -4.97
C ILE A 25 -9.85 1.14 -5.89
N GLN A 26 -9.61 1.16 -7.21
CA GLN A 26 -10.63 0.99 -8.23
C GLN A 26 -10.64 -0.44 -8.73
N VAL A 27 -11.83 -1.02 -8.94
CA VAL A 27 -11.97 -2.34 -9.55
C VAL A 27 -12.19 -2.18 -11.05
N TYR A 28 -11.39 -2.88 -11.84
CA TYR A 28 -11.50 -2.93 -13.30
C TYR A 28 -11.89 -4.33 -13.75
N TYR A 29 -12.92 -4.38 -14.59
CA TYR A 29 -13.37 -5.61 -15.23
C TYR A 29 -12.85 -5.70 -16.66
N GLY A 30 -12.54 -6.91 -17.10
CA GLY A 30 -12.24 -7.22 -18.49
C GLY A 30 -12.79 -8.58 -18.90
N THR A 31 -12.89 -8.80 -20.20
CA THR A 31 -13.28 -10.09 -20.79
C THR A 31 -12.08 -10.83 -21.38
N LYS A 32 -10.90 -10.20 -21.41
CA LYS A 32 -9.65 -10.77 -21.94
C LYS A 32 -8.45 -10.39 -21.06
N PRO A 33 -7.43 -11.25 -20.92
CA PRO A 33 -6.26 -10.97 -20.08
C PRO A 33 -5.51 -9.68 -20.47
N ASN A 34 -5.45 -9.38 -21.77
CA ASN A 34 -4.72 -8.22 -22.30
C ASN A 34 -5.41 -6.88 -22.06
N GLN A 35 -6.56 -6.85 -21.39
CA GLN A 35 -7.26 -5.64 -20.95
C GLN A 35 -6.82 -5.19 -19.56
N GLN A 36 -5.86 -5.89 -18.94
CA GLN A 36 -5.31 -5.52 -17.65
C GLN A 36 -4.81 -4.06 -17.67
N PRO A 37 -5.26 -3.21 -16.71
CA PRO A 37 -4.75 -1.86 -16.58
C PRO A 37 -3.24 -1.86 -16.26
N PRO A 38 -2.46 -0.93 -16.84
CA PRO A 38 -1.00 -0.91 -16.68
C PRO A 38 -0.52 -0.72 -15.24
N ASN A 39 -1.33 -0.06 -14.41
CA ASN A 39 -1.06 0.24 -13.00
C ASN A 39 -1.80 -0.69 -12.04
N ALA A 40 -2.33 -1.83 -12.51
CA ALA A 40 -2.96 -2.81 -11.63
C ALA A 40 -1.98 -3.32 -10.54
N VAL A 41 -2.52 -3.60 -9.35
CA VAL A 41 -1.80 -4.25 -8.25
C VAL A 41 -1.22 -5.57 -8.75
N LYS A 42 0.06 -5.79 -8.44
CA LYS A 42 0.81 -6.96 -8.89
C LYS A 42 0.73 -8.10 -7.90
N GLU A 43 0.61 -9.30 -8.43
CA GLU A 43 0.81 -10.56 -7.71
C GLU A 43 2.31 -10.78 -7.48
N VAL A 44 2.68 -11.13 -6.25
CA VAL A 44 4.10 -11.10 -5.81
C VAL A 44 4.75 -12.47 -5.68
N THR A 45 4.04 -13.54 -6.03
CA THR A 45 4.54 -14.92 -6.05
C THR A 45 4.78 -15.45 -7.46
N GLY A 46 4.55 -14.63 -8.49
CA GLY A 46 4.73 -14.98 -9.90
C GLY A 46 3.52 -15.64 -10.56
N GLN A 47 2.35 -15.53 -9.93
CA GLN A 47 1.07 -15.97 -10.47
C GLN A 47 0.35 -14.82 -11.22
N SER A 48 -0.98 -14.85 -11.26
CA SER A 48 -1.78 -13.88 -12.01
C SER A 48 -2.30 -12.74 -11.13
N ASP A 49 -2.22 -11.53 -11.67
CA ASP A 49 -2.80 -10.29 -11.13
C ASP A 49 -4.35 -10.29 -11.20
N ASP A 50 -4.95 -11.21 -11.96
CA ASP A 50 -6.41 -11.38 -12.03
C ASP A 50 -6.93 -12.01 -10.73
N ILE A 51 -7.84 -11.32 -10.05
CA ILE A 51 -8.49 -11.81 -8.82
C ILE A 51 -9.22 -13.13 -9.10
N ASN A 52 -9.85 -13.26 -10.27
CA ASN A 52 -10.62 -14.42 -10.69
C ASN A 52 -9.80 -15.54 -11.35
N PHE A 53 -8.47 -15.44 -11.33
CA PHE A 53 -7.59 -16.50 -11.84
C PHE A 53 -7.97 -17.87 -11.24
N GLN A 54 -8.17 -18.87 -12.11
CA GLN A 54 -8.64 -20.25 -11.85
C GLN A 54 -10.15 -20.45 -11.64
N PHE A 55 -10.97 -19.39 -11.69
CA PHE A 55 -12.40 -19.48 -11.44
C PHE A 55 -13.29 -19.18 -12.66
N GLY A 56 -12.72 -18.67 -13.75
CA GLY A 56 -13.48 -18.21 -14.91
C GLY A 56 -14.20 -16.88 -14.62
N GLY A 57 -15.21 -16.55 -15.43
CA GLY A 57 -15.92 -15.28 -15.33
C GLY A 57 -15.16 -14.11 -15.94
N ASP A 58 -15.41 -12.92 -15.43
CA ASP A 58 -14.68 -11.71 -15.84
C ASP A 58 -13.27 -11.72 -15.24
N TYR A 59 -12.32 -11.13 -15.97
CA TYR A 59 -11.04 -10.74 -15.40
C TYR A 59 -11.27 -9.55 -14.49
N VAL A 60 -10.69 -9.59 -13.30
CA VAL A 60 -10.87 -8.57 -12.28
C VAL A 60 -9.51 -8.10 -11.82
N TRP A 61 -9.23 -6.81 -11.90
CA TRP A 61 -7.99 -6.19 -11.42
C TRP A 61 -8.27 -5.06 -10.43
N LEU A 62 -7.36 -4.91 -9.49
CA LEU A 62 -7.35 -3.79 -8.54
C LEU A 62 -6.38 -2.73 -9.05
N VAL A 63 -6.80 -1.47 -9.07
CA VAL A 63 -5.95 -0.34 -9.46
C VAL A 63 -5.85 0.65 -8.30
N PRO A 64 -4.65 0.88 -7.72
CA PRO A 64 -4.49 1.80 -6.61
C PRO A 64 -4.75 3.24 -7.07
N VAL A 65 -5.56 3.96 -6.29
CA VAL A 65 -5.69 5.41 -6.38
C VAL A 65 -4.66 6.03 -5.45
N LYS A 66 -3.73 6.78 -6.04
CA LYS A 66 -2.63 7.41 -5.31
C LYS A 66 -3.04 8.78 -4.78
N THR A 67 -2.51 9.17 -3.62
CA THR A 67 -2.63 10.53 -3.07
C THR A 67 -1.29 11.02 -2.49
N SER A 68 -1.08 12.33 -2.48
CA SER A 68 -0.02 13.00 -1.70
C SER A 68 -0.54 13.52 -0.36
N ASP A 69 -1.86 13.66 -0.21
CA ASP A 69 -2.49 14.06 1.03
C ASP A 69 -2.53 12.88 2.02
N ARG A 70 -1.78 13.04 3.11
CA ARG A 70 -1.73 12.07 4.20
C ARG A 70 -3.08 11.88 4.89
N GLY A 71 -3.89 12.94 4.98
CA GLY A 71 -5.22 12.88 5.61
C GLY A 71 -6.24 12.11 4.80
N ALA A 72 -6.06 12.04 3.47
CA ALA A 72 -6.87 11.25 2.55
C ALA A 72 -6.33 9.84 2.32
N ALA A 73 -5.20 9.46 2.92
CA ALA A 73 -4.59 8.15 2.73
C ALA A 73 -5.37 7.05 3.47
N ALA A 74 -5.51 5.91 2.80
CA ALA A 74 -5.99 4.70 3.45
C ALA A 74 -4.93 4.20 4.44
N THR A 75 -5.40 3.60 5.52
CA THR A 75 -4.57 2.96 6.57
C THR A 75 -4.68 1.44 6.53
N GLY A 76 -5.57 0.90 5.70
CA GLY A 76 -5.78 -0.53 5.51
C GLY A 76 -6.98 -0.79 4.61
N TRP A 77 -7.39 -2.06 4.54
CA TRP A 77 -8.57 -2.51 3.81
C TRP A 77 -9.34 -3.58 4.55
N ASP A 78 -10.66 -3.49 4.48
CA ASP A 78 -11.61 -4.46 4.99
C ASP A 78 -12.17 -5.30 3.84
N LEU A 79 -12.18 -6.62 4.03
CA LEU A 79 -12.78 -7.58 3.11
C LEU A 79 -14.17 -7.97 3.62
N ASP A 80 -15.18 -7.74 2.80
CA ASP A 80 -16.54 -8.20 3.03
C ASP A 80 -16.91 -9.31 2.04
N ILE A 81 -17.41 -10.43 2.55
CA ILE A 81 -17.89 -11.56 1.74
C ILE A 81 -19.33 -11.84 2.19
N THR A 82 -20.26 -11.75 1.25
CA THR A 82 -21.69 -11.76 1.55
C THR A 82 -22.50 -12.46 0.46
N SER A 83 -23.57 -13.14 0.87
CA SER A 83 -24.51 -13.77 -0.06
C SER A 83 -25.42 -12.78 -0.79
N LYS A 84 -25.42 -11.50 -0.37
CA LYS A 84 -26.23 -10.43 -0.97
C LYS A 84 -25.36 -9.37 -1.59
N ALA A 85 -25.65 -9.05 -2.86
CA ALA A 85 -24.96 -7.99 -3.56
C ALA A 85 -25.11 -6.64 -2.83
N ILE A 86 -24.02 -5.88 -2.81
CA ILE A 86 -24.00 -4.47 -2.42
C ILE A 86 -24.08 -3.64 -3.71
N PRO A 87 -25.22 -2.98 -4.01
CA PRO A 87 -25.45 -2.39 -5.33
C PRO A 87 -24.46 -1.29 -5.76
N TRP A 88 -23.84 -0.62 -4.79
CA TRP A 88 -22.90 0.48 -5.02
C TRP A 88 -21.44 0.03 -5.03
N ALA A 89 -21.15 -1.25 -4.77
CA ALA A 89 -19.80 -1.79 -4.71
C ALA A 89 -19.52 -2.72 -5.89
N GLN A 90 -18.27 -2.76 -6.31
CA GLN A 90 -17.81 -3.60 -7.42
C GLN A 90 -17.42 -4.98 -6.89
N ASP A 91 -18.17 -6.00 -7.28
CA ASP A 91 -17.93 -7.39 -6.88
C ASP A 91 -16.62 -7.92 -7.49
N LEU A 92 -15.73 -8.43 -6.64
CA LEU A 92 -14.47 -9.04 -7.09
C LEU A 92 -14.66 -10.47 -7.60
N ALA A 93 -15.87 -11.04 -7.48
CA ALA A 93 -16.28 -12.33 -8.02
C ALA A 93 -16.96 -12.26 -9.38
N ALA A 94 -16.95 -11.09 -10.05
CA ALA A 94 -17.76 -10.83 -11.24
C ALA A 94 -17.68 -11.96 -12.28
N GLY A 95 -18.85 -12.48 -12.66
CA GLY A 95 -18.98 -13.57 -13.64
C GLY A 95 -18.50 -14.95 -13.20
N ALA A 96 -17.89 -15.09 -12.02
CA ALA A 96 -17.28 -16.34 -11.57
C ALA A 96 -18.12 -17.10 -10.51
N GLY A 97 -19.23 -16.51 -10.06
CA GLY A 97 -20.18 -17.10 -9.13
C GLY A 97 -19.70 -17.19 -7.68
N GLY A 98 -20.56 -17.78 -6.84
CA GLY A 98 -20.39 -17.82 -5.38
C GLY A 98 -20.85 -16.54 -4.67
N ASP A 99 -20.48 -16.38 -3.40
CA ASP A 99 -20.79 -15.18 -2.62
C ASP A 99 -20.08 -13.94 -3.20
N TYR A 100 -20.75 -12.80 -3.16
CA TYR A 100 -20.16 -11.52 -3.55
C TYR A 100 -19.03 -11.14 -2.59
N ARG A 101 -18.03 -10.44 -3.11
CA ARG A 101 -16.93 -9.97 -2.27
C ARG A 101 -16.41 -8.61 -2.65
N TYR A 102 -16.10 -7.82 -1.63
CA TYR A 102 -15.80 -6.41 -1.75
C TYR A 102 -14.61 -6.06 -0.87
N ILE A 103 -13.82 -5.08 -1.33
CA ILE A 103 -12.72 -4.50 -0.55
C ILE A 103 -13.02 -3.02 -0.34
N PHE A 104 -13.00 -2.59 0.92
CA PHE A 104 -13.23 -1.20 1.30
C PHE A 104 -11.98 -0.63 1.96
N ALA A 105 -11.58 0.57 1.56
CA ALA A 105 -10.48 1.26 2.22
C ALA A 105 -10.88 1.68 3.63
N SER A 106 -10.00 1.43 4.60
CA SER A 106 -10.16 1.85 5.99
C SER A 106 -9.35 3.15 6.22
N TYR A 107 -9.88 4.06 7.02
CA TYR A 107 -9.29 5.37 7.31
C TYR A 107 -9.22 5.65 8.81
N GLY A 108 -8.29 6.52 9.21
CA GLY A 108 -8.18 7.05 10.57
C GLY A 108 -7.35 6.18 11.53
N GLY A 109 -6.54 6.83 12.38
CA GLY A 109 -5.81 6.21 13.50
C GLY A 109 -4.58 5.36 13.16
N GLY A 110 -4.35 5.06 11.87
CA GLY A 110 -3.24 4.23 11.41
C GLY A 110 -2.18 4.96 10.58
N THR A 111 -1.13 4.21 10.23
CA THR A 111 -0.07 4.67 9.35
C THR A 111 -0.51 4.54 7.89
N PRO A 112 -0.35 5.58 7.05
CA PRO A 112 -0.74 5.55 5.64
C PRO A 112 -0.13 4.38 4.88
N VAL A 113 -0.89 3.82 3.96
CA VAL A 113 -0.41 2.77 3.06
C VAL A 113 0.34 3.38 1.89
N THR A 114 1.47 2.78 1.52
CA THR A 114 2.33 3.23 0.42
C THR A 114 2.35 2.25 -0.76
N GLU A 115 2.16 0.96 -0.49
CA GLU A 115 2.28 -0.12 -1.48
C GLU A 115 1.24 -1.21 -1.26
N LEU A 116 0.73 -1.76 -2.35
CA LEU A 116 -0.18 -2.91 -2.39
C LEU A 116 0.46 -4.05 -3.16
N GLY A 117 0.13 -5.28 -2.78
CA GLY A 117 0.43 -6.49 -3.54
C GLY A 117 -0.72 -7.48 -3.43
N LEU A 118 -0.80 -8.40 -4.39
CA LEU A 118 -1.63 -9.59 -4.30
C LEU A 118 -0.73 -10.77 -3.91
N TYR A 119 -1.12 -11.50 -2.87
CA TYR A 119 -0.37 -12.66 -2.40
C TYR A 119 -1.19 -13.92 -2.60
N ARG A 120 -0.80 -14.74 -3.58
CA ARG A 120 -1.50 -15.98 -3.90
C ARG A 120 -0.71 -17.19 -3.40
N THR A 121 -1.39 -18.11 -2.73
CA THR A 121 -0.76 -19.29 -2.12
C THR A 121 -1.65 -20.53 -2.19
N GLY A 122 -1.02 -21.71 -2.12
CA GLY A 122 -1.71 -23.01 -2.10
C GLY A 122 -2.34 -23.36 -0.75
N SER A 123 -1.98 -22.66 0.32
CA SER A 123 -2.52 -22.87 1.67
C SER A 123 -2.88 -21.55 2.35
N GLY A 124 -3.85 -21.60 3.27
CA GLY A 124 -4.26 -20.43 4.03
C GLY A 124 -3.15 -19.89 4.94
N ILE A 125 -3.09 -18.57 5.11
CA ILE A 125 -2.17 -17.89 6.02
C ILE A 125 -2.95 -16.98 6.97
N SER A 126 -2.39 -16.73 8.15
CA SER A 126 -2.97 -15.88 9.19
C SER A 126 -2.12 -14.66 9.56
N THR A 127 -0.93 -14.53 8.97
CA THR A 127 -0.02 -13.40 9.17
C THR A 127 0.46 -12.88 7.82
N PRO A 128 0.73 -11.57 7.68
CA PRO A 128 1.27 -11.00 6.45
C PRO A 128 2.56 -11.72 6.00
N PRO A 129 2.77 -11.90 4.68
CA PRO A 129 3.99 -12.50 4.17
C PRO A 129 5.20 -11.56 4.35
N PRO A 130 6.44 -12.09 4.29
CA PRO A 130 7.65 -11.27 4.42
C PRO A 130 7.65 -10.07 3.49
N GLY A 131 8.00 -8.90 4.03
CA GLY A 131 8.03 -7.64 3.29
C GLY A 131 6.73 -6.84 3.29
N TYR A 132 5.66 -7.36 3.90
CA TYR A 132 4.39 -6.66 4.07
C TYR A 132 4.04 -6.47 5.55
N ASP A 133 3.33 -5.40 5.85
CA ASP A 133 3.00 -5.02 7.22
C ASP A 133 1.60 -5.51 7.65
N ALA A 134 0.68 -5.68 6.70
CA ALA A 134 -0.69 -6.14 6.95
C ALA A 134 -1.33 -6.80 5.71
N MET A 135 -2.48 -7.44 5.91
CA MET A 135 -3.22 -8.17 4.86
C MET A 135 -4.73 -8.25 5.15
N THR A 136 -5.53 -8.52 4.12
CA THR A 136 -6.96 -8.91 4.27
C THR A 136 -7.09 -10.35 4.77
N GLY A 137 -8.32 -10.81 4.99
CA GLY A 137 -8.62 -12.24 4.95
C GLY A 137 -8.49 -12.84 3.53
N ASP A 138 -8.79 -14.13 3.40
CA ASP A 138 -8.78 -14.82 2.11
C ASP A 138 -9.93 -14.35 1.21
N ILE A 139 -9.59 -13.62 0.14
CA ILE A 139 -10.50 -13.14 -0.89
C ILE A 139 -11.15 -14.31 -1.63
N ASN A 140 -10.49 -15.47 -1.73
CA ASN A 140 -11.03 -16.65 -2.41
C ASN A 140 -11.78 -17.60 -1.48
N LYS A 141 -12.09 -17.18 -0.24
CA LYS A 141 -12.78 -18.02 0.74
C LYS A 141 -14.06 -18.61 0.15
N GLY A 142 -14.20 -19.92 0.27
CA GLY A 142 -15.37 -20.66 -0.21
C GLY A 142 -15.36 -21.04 -1.70
N ARG A 143 -14.30 -20.70 -2.47
CA ARG A 143 -14.24 -21.03 -3.91
C ARG A 143 -13.42 -22.29 -4.25
N GLY A 144 -12.65 -22.83 -3.30
CA GLY A 144 -12.02 -24.14 -3.42
C GLY A 144 -10.82 -24.25 -4.37
N LYS A 145 -10.07 -23.16 -4.61
CA LYS A 145 -8.80 -23.19 -5.36
C LYS A 145 -7.66 -22.57 -4.52
N THR A 146 -6.87 -21.67 -5.09
CA THR A 146 -5.83 -20.93 -4.37
C THR A 146 -6.43 -19.92 -3.40
N TYR A 147 -5.69 -19.63 -2.34
CA TYR A 147 -5.97 -18.54 -1.42
C TYR A 147 -5.40 -17.25 -1.99
N LEU A 148 -6.06 -16.13 -1.74
CA LEU A 148 -5.63 -14.83 -2.23
C LEU A 148 -5.83 -13.76 -1.16
N TYR A 149 -4.80 -12.95 -0.94
CA TYR A 149 -4.81 -11.86 0.03
C TYR A 149 -4.38 -10.58 -0.64
N LEU A 150 -5.05 -9.46 -0.33
CA LEU A 150 -4.47 -8.14 -0.56
C LEU A 150 -3.52 -7.86 0.60
N VAL A 151 -2.27 -7.58 0.29
CA VAL A 151 -1.21 -7.29 1.27
C VAL A 151 -0.71 -5.87 1.06
N TRP A 152 -0.24 -5.21 2.13
CA TRP A 152 0.22 -3.84 2.02
C TRP A 152 1.38 -3.47 2.94
N LYS A 153 2.12 -2.44 2.52
CA LYS A 153 3.17 -1.79 3.31
C LYS A 153 2.67 -0.45 3.81
N ILE A 154 3.01 -0.12 5.04
CA ILE A 154 2.71 1.18 5.63
C ILE A 154 3.94 2.10 5.58
N ALA A 155 3.70 3.39 5.50
CA ALA A 155 4.74 4.42 5.52
C ALA A 155 5.61 4.23 6.78
N LYS A 156 6.93 4.06 6.62
CA LYS A 156 7.80 4.05 7.79
C LYS A 156 7.79 5.48 8.37
N THR A 157 7.49 5.60 9.66
CA THR A 157 7.37 6.89 10.34
C THR A 157 8.61 7.75 10.08
N GLU A 158 8.40 8.91 9.45
CA GLU A 158 9.45 9.91 9.22
C GLU A 158 10.14 10.33 10.52
N ASP A 159 9.50 10.17 11.69
CA ASP A 159 10.07 10.43 13.01
C ASP A 159 11.40 9.73 13.29
N ALA A 160 11.61 8.51 12.78
CA ALA A 160 12.88 7.81 12.99
C ALA A 160 14.00 8.41 12.12
N ALA A 161 13.68 8.77 10.87
CA ALA A 161 14.61 9.39 9.95
C ALA A 161 14.92 10.85 10.36
N ILE A 162 13.90 11.59 10.82
CA ILE A 162 14.03 12.95 11.34
C ILE A 162 14.81 12.92 12.66
N LYS A 163 14.54 12.00 13.59
CA LYS A 163 15.36 11.84 14.82
C LYS A 163 16.81 11.50 14.49
N ALA A 164 17.06 10.58 13.57
CA ALA A 164 18.42 10.24 13.17
C ALA A 164 19.15 11.43 12.53
N ALA A 165 18.47 12.19 11.67
CA ALA A 165 19.02 13.39 11.05
C ALA A 165 19.28 14.52 12.06
N VAL A 166 18.39 14.73 13.02
CA VAL A 166 18.55 15.71 14.11
C VAL A 166 19.72 15.32 15.02
N SER A 167 19.81 14.07 15.45
CA SER A 167 20.92 13.60 16.30
C SER A 167 22.27 13.66 15.59
N ALA A 168 22.31 13.41 14.28
CA ALA A 168 23.53 13.57 13.48
C ALA A 168 23.95 15.05 13.39
N ALA A 169 23.00 15.96 13.15
CA ALA A 169 23.27 17.40 13.09
C ALA A 169 23.76 17.96 14.43
N GLU A 170 23.17 17.56 15.56
CA GLU A 170 23.59 17.95 16.91
C GLU A 170 25.01 17.45 17.23
N SER A 171 25.33 16.20 16.84
CA SER A 171 26.66 15.63 17.03
C SER A 171 27.74 16.38 16.23
N SER A 172 27.43 16.77 14.98
CA SER A 172 28.32 17.59 14.17
C SER A 172 28.53 19.01 14.73
N GLN A 173 27.48 19.65 15.25
CA GLN A 173 27.61 20.96 15.89
C GLN A 173 28.49 20.91 17.14
N LYS A 174 28.32 19.88 17.97
CA LYS A 174 29.15 19.67 19.16
C LYS A 174 30.63 19.50 18.79
N TYR A 175 30.93 18.67 17.80
CA TYR A 175 32.29 18.44 17.30
C TYR A 175 32.95 19.73 16.82
N ILE A 176 32.23 20.57 16.06
CA ILE A 176 32.75 21.86 15.60
C ILE A 176 33.00 22.79 16.79
N SER A 177 32.09 22.86 17.77
CA SER A 177 32.27 23.72 18.94
C SER A 177 33.45 23.32 19.83
N ASP A 178 33.77 22.02 19.89
CA ASP A 178 34.88 21.52 20.69
C ASP A 178 36.23 21.62 19.95
N THR A 179 36.20 21.58 18.61
CA THR A 179 37.41 21.67 17.77
C THR A 179 37.83 23.11 17.45
N VAL A 180 36.87 24.05 17.40
CA VAL A 180 37.12 25.47 17.07
C VAL A 180 37.37 26.33 18.33
N LYS A 181 37.34 25.75 19.54
CA LYS A 181 37.88 26.39 20.75
C LYS A 181 39.42 26.34 20.73
N ILE A 182 40.03 27.21 19.93
CA ILE A 182 41.42 27.67 20.04
C ILE A 182 41.39 29.19 20.02
#